data_AF-J6EXG4-F1
#
_entry.id   AF-J6EXG4-F1
#
_cell.length_a   1.000
_cell.length_b   1.000
_cell.length_c   1.000
_cell.angle_alpha   90.00
_cell.angle_beta   90.00
_cell.angle_gamma   90.00
#
_symmetry.space_group_name_H-M   'P 1'
#
loop_
_entity.id
_entity.type
_entity.pdbx_description
1 polymer ?
#
loop_
_entity_poly.entity_id
_entity_poly.type
_entity_poly.pdbx_seq_one_letter_code
_entity_poly.pdbx_strand_id
1 'polypeptide(L)'
;MPNKSAKRNKAKQKKKAQLAKAVPKEGAVKPEVAVDTATEVTYSLEALTIADNSAPSASSQTPTNSATAANSMVEVVEISGKGKGVVALVDIPSGTRIMKEAPYMVMTAGNPSEVDAKITKALVGLSAEDRAAFQSLHNADPSHPCANFAIFDGNALPLGANSPKGAVYPTLCRINHSCIPNAHHSWNENLEMETIHALRDISKGEEITIGYFLDGCRAERRAHLQNKFGFECNCEACSASDDKVAESDERRRQIAMLNAQIGKPLRVGMMPADVLEECAVVLCLLEEEYGKDTALAASTYYDSFQVAACHGYAPGAKTFARGAYRCRVKVEGEDSPETIRMKEFSEDPSLHPAWDIF
;
A
#
# COMPACT_ATOMS: atom_id res chain seq x y z
N MET A 1 -31.37 23.11 -36.05
CA MET A 1 -30.49 23.17 -34.85
C MET A 1 -29.60 21.94 -34.85
N PRO A 2 -28.26 22.04 -34.74
CA PRO A 2 -27.40 20.87 -34.86
C PRO A 2 -27.55 19.98 -33.62
N ASN A 3 -27.86 18.71 -33.89
CA ASN A 3 -28.18 17.64 -32.95
C ASN A 3 -27.12 17.52 -31.83
N LYS A 4 -27.51 17.81 -30.58
CA LYS A 4 -26.62 17.76 -29.40
C LYS A 4 -25.92 16.41 -29.25
N SER A 5 -26.55 15.32 -29.72
CA SER A 5 -25.97 13.97 -29.76
C SER A 5 -24.76 13.86 -30.70
N ALA A 6 -24.82 14.47 -31.89
CA ALA A 6 -23.71 14.44 -32.85
C ALA A 6 -22.50 15.27 -32.40
N LYS A 7 -22.74 16.40 -31.70
CA LYS A 7 -21.66 17.20 -31.08
C LYS A 7 -20.99 16.44 -29.93
N ARG A 8 -21.78 15.73 -29.11
CA ARG A 8 -21.27 14.90 -28.00
C ARG A 8 -20.44 13.72 -28.53
N ASN A 9 -20.90 13.05 -29.59
CA ASN A 9 -20.13 11.96 -30.24
C ASN A 9 -18.82 12.45 -30.88
N LYS A 10 -18.82 13.62 -31.53
CA LYS A 10 -17.60 14.20 -32.12
C LYS A 10 -16.60 14.67 -31.04
N ALA A 11 -17.09 15.19 -29.91
CA ALA A 11 -16.26 15.53 -28.75
C ALA A 11 -15.66 14.28 -28.09
N LYS A 12 -16.47 13.22 -27.90
CA LYS A 12 -16.01 11.91 -27.40
C LYS A 12 -14.93 11.31 -28.31
N GLN A 13 -15.11 11.33 -29.63
CA GLN A 13 -14.10 10.84 -30.58
C GLN A 13 -12.80 11.65 -30.55
N LYS A 14 -12.87 12.98 -30.46
CA LYS A 14 -11.68 13.84 -30.36
C LYS A 14 -10.90 13.58 -29.07
N LYS A 15 -11.61 13.37 -27.95
CA LYS A 15 -11.01 13.07 -26.64
C LYS A 15 -10.33 11.69 -26.64
N LYS A 16 -10.97 10.66 -27.22
CA LYS A 16 -10.36 9.34 -27.43
C LYS A 16 -9.08 9.41 -28.26
N ALA A 17 -9.05 10.25 -29.30
CA ALA A 17 -7.86 10.44 -30.12
C ALA A 17 -6.70 11.16 -29.40
N GLN A 18 -7.01 12.05 -28.44
CA GLN A 18 -5.99 12.69 -27.59
C GLN A 18 -5.41 11.70 -26.57
N LEU A 19 -6.26 10.89 -25.93
CA LEU A 19 -5.83 9.83 -25.00
C LEU A 19 -4.89 8.81 -25.67
N ALA A 20 -5.12 8.49 -26.94
CA ALA A 20 -4.28 7.56 -27.69
C ALA A 20 -2.82 8.02 -27.87
N LYS A 21 -2.52 9.32 -27.71
CA LYS A 21 -1.16 9.85 -27.79
C LYS A 21 -0.42 9.87 -26.45
N ALA A 22 -1.14 9.85 -25.34
CA ALA A 22 -0.60 9.94 -23.99
C ALA A 22 -0.30 8.56 -23.36
N VAL A 23 -0.76 7.46 -23.97
CA VAL A 23 -0.40 6.11 -23.49
C VAL A 23 1.08 5.87 -23.78
N PRO A 24 1.91 5.56 -22.77
CA PRO A 24 3.28 5.15 -22.99
C PRO A 24 3.30 3.92 -23.88
N LYS A 25 4.03 3.97 -25.00
CA LYS A 25 4.44 2.74 -25.70
C LYS A 25 5.37 1.99 -24.74
N GLU A 26 5.22 0.68 -24.59
CA GLU A 26 6.16 -0.13 -23.78
C GLU A 26 7.59 0.15 -24.25
N GLY A 27 8.36 0.93 -23.48
CA GLY A 27 9.71 1.38 -23.83
C GLY A 27 10.03 2.83 -23.42
N ALA A 28 10.68 2.96 -22.26
CA ALA A 28 11.51 4.06 -21.75
C ALA A 28 11.17 5.52 -22.12
N VAL A 29 10.73 6.30 -21.13
CA VAL A 29 10.75 7.77 -21.18
C VAL A 29 11.54 8.30 -19.99
N LYS A 30 12.65 8.99 -20.27
CA LYS A 30 13.37 9.84 -19.31
C LYS A 30 12.76 11.24 -19.32
N PRO A 31 12.53 11.87 -18.15
CA PRO A 31 12.27 13.30 -18.11
C PRO A 31 13.44 14.08 -17.47
N GLU A 32 13.92 15.10 -18.17
CA GLU A 32 14.48 16.30 -17.55
C GLU A 32 13.31 17.26 -17.29
N VAL A 33 13.29 17.97 -16.16
CA VAL A 33 13.14 19.45 -16.07
C VAL A 33 13.00 19.93 -14.60
N ALA A 34 13.78 20.98 -14.35
CA ALA A 34 13.78 22.07 -13.36
C ALA A 34 12.88 22.07 -12.11
N VAL A 35 13.56 22.35 -10.99
CA VAL A 35 13.09 22.54 -9.62
C VAL A 35 12.62 23.98 -9.40
N ASP A 36 11.45 24.17 -8.78
CA ASP A 36 11.15 25.34 -7.94
C ASP A 36 10.20 24.94 -6.78
N THR A 37 10.16 25.79 -5.77
CA THR A 37 10.14 25.49 -4.34
C THR A 37 8.76 25.36 -3.67
N ALA A 38 8.73 24.46 -2.68
CA ALA A 38 7.93 24.36 -1.45
C ALA A 38 6.45 24.84 -1.43
N THR A 39 5.55 23.92 -1.11
CA THR A 39 4.42 24.20 -0.20
C THR A 39 3.97 22.91 0.48
N GLU A 40 3.86 22.97 1.81
CA GLU A 40 3.40 21.90 2.70
C GLU A 40 1.98 21.45 2.33
N VAL A 41 1.75 20.13 2.24
CA VAL A 41 0.40 19.55 2.14
C VAL A 41 0.24 18.51 3.23
N THR A 42 -0.49 18.89 4.27
CA THR A 42 -1.07 17.99 5.26
C THR A 42 -2.22 17.23 4.62
N TYR A 43 -2.14 15.90 4.55
CA TYR A 43 -3.28 15.06 4.18
C TYR A 43 -4.24 14.97 5.36
N SER A 44 -5.24 15.84 5.35
CA SER A 44 -6.48 15.63 6.10
C SER A 44 -7.20 14.43 5.47
N LEU A 45 -7.51 13.43 6.28
CA LEU A 45 -8.43 12.34 5.97
C LEU A 45 -9.81 12.91 5.65
N GLU A 46 -10.08 13.31 4.41
CA GLU A 46 -11.43 13.57 3.91
C GLU A 46 -11.49 13.58 2.36
N ALA A 47 -12.47 12.85 1.83
CA ALA A 47 -12.93 12.72 0.44
C ALA A 47 -12.11 11.76 -0.48
N LEU A 48 -12.66 10.71 -1.10
CA LEU A 48 -14.01 10.54 -1.65
C LEU A 48 -14.54 9.12 -1.40
N THR A 49 -15.73 9.06 -0.82
CA THR A 49 -16.56 7.86 -0.71
C THR A 49 -17.30 7.61 -2.02
N ILE A 50 -17.12 6.43 -2.61
CA ILE A 50 -18.19 5.76 -3.35
C ILE A 50 -18.42 4.45 -2.63
N ALA A 51 -19.60 4.35 -2.03
CA ALA A 51 -20.04 3.24 -1.21
C ALA A 51 -20.09 1.95 -2.03
N ASP A 52 -19.58 0.85 -1.45
CA ASP A 52 -20.04 -0.48 -1.80
C ASP A 52 -20.72 -1.09 -0.57
N ASN A 53 -22.02 -1.33 -0.70
CA ASN A 53 -22.94 -1.66 0.37
C ASN A 53 -23.43 -3.10 0.12
N SER A 54 -22.72 -4.09 0.65
CA SER A 54 -23.26 -5.43 0.88
C SER A 54 -22.33 -6.26 1.76
N ALA A 55 -22.58 -6.21 3.07
CA ALA A 55 -22.02 -7.14 4.04
C ALA A 55 -23.01 -8.33 4.21
N PRO A 56 -22.57 -9.58 4.06
CA PRO A 56 -23.24 -10.70 4.70
C PRO A 56 -22.65 -10.95 6.10
N SER A 57 -23.53 -11.21 7.06
CA SER A 57 -23.17 -11.67 8.40
C SER A 57 -22.78 -13.15 8.40
N ALA A 58 -21.67 -13.52 9.03
CA ALA A 58 -21.41 -14.88 9.50
C ALA A 58 -20.40 -14.81 10.66
N SER A 59 -20.82 -15.10 11.90
CA SER A 59 -20.79 -16.42 12.55
C SER A 59 -19.39 -16.76 13.10
N SER A 60 -19.24 -16.55 14.41
CA SER A 60 -18.05 -16.88 15.20
C SER A 60 -17.75 -18.38 15.16
N GLN A 61 -16.60 -18.75 14.60
CA GLN A 61 -15.89 -19.96 14.97
C GLN A 61 -14.44 -19.60 15.23
N THR A 62 -14.02 -19.80 16.46
CA THR A 62 -12.65 -19.59 16.95
C THR A 62 -11.71 -20.61 16.29
N PRO A 63 -10.71 -20.19 15.49
CA PRO A 63 -9.63 -21.08 15.10
C PRO A 63 -8.71 -21.28 16.30
N THR A 64 -8.50 -22.54 16.66
CA THR A 64 -7.45 -22.93 17.61
C THR A 64 -6.13 -22.91 16.86
N ASN A 65 -5.36 -21.82 16.99
CA ASN A 65 -4.01 -21.72 16.45
C ASN A 65 -3.03 -22.32 17.45
N SER A 66 -2.46 -23.48 17.12
CA SER A 66 -1.14 -23.84 17.63
C SER A 66 -0.13 -22.92 16.93
N ALA A 67 0.43 -21.97 17.68
CA ALA A 67 1.64 -21.26 17.30
C ALA A 67 2.68 -22.28 16.79
N THR A 68 3.36 -21.96 15.69
CA THR A 68 4.23 -22.83 14.85
C THR A 68 3.55 -23.79 13.86
N ALA A 69 2.70 -23.27 12.98
CA ALA A 69 2.77 -23.75 11.60
C ALA A 69 4.10 -23.25 11.02
N ALA A 70 5.08 -24.16 10.93
CA ALA A 70 6.45 -23.90 10.49
C ALA A 70 6.52 -23.03 9.23
N ASN A 71 6.79 -21.74 9.40
CA ASN A 71 7.08 -20.89 8.26
C ASN A 71 8.55 -21.11 7.90
N SER A 72 8.79 -22.16 7.11
CA SER A 72 10.13 -22.72 6.82
C SER A 72 11.15 -21.73 6.26
N MET A 73 10.72 -20.54 5.85
CA MET A 73 11.55 -19.53 5.21
C MET A 73 12.09 -18.47 6.16
N VAL A 74 11.56 -18.33 7.39
CA VAL A 74 11.90 -17.19 8.26
C VAL A 74 12.03 -17.57 9.73
N GLU A 75 12.75 -16.75 10.49
CA GLU A 75 12.82 -16.83 11.94
C GLU A 75 12.75 -15.44 12.58
N VAL A 76 12.24 -15.39 13.81
CA VAL A 76 12.27 -14.18 14.64
C VAL A 76 13.55 -14.21 15.49
N VAL A 77 14.36 -13.17 15.39
CA VAL A 77 15.64 -13.04 16.11
C VAL A 77 15.76 -11.69 16.80
N GLU A 78 16.65 -11.59 17.78
CA GLU A 78 17.06 -10.29 18.32
C GLU A 78 18.01 -9.60 17.34
N ILE A 79 17.72 -8.35 17.00
CA ILE A 79 18.49 -7.49 16.11
C ILE A 79 19.02 -6.31 16.93
N SER A 80 20.35 -6.17 16.92
CA SER A 80 21.05 -5.14 17.69
C SER A 80 20.46 -3.75 17.40
N GLY A 81 19.95 -3.08 18.43
CA GLY A 81 19.38 -1.73 18.35
C GLY A 81 17.97 -1.64 17.78
N LYS A 82 17.34 -2.75 17.37
CA LYS A 82 15.95 -2.79 16.84
C LYS A 82 15.01 -3.67 17.65
N GLY A 83 15.51 -4.36 18.69
CA GLY A 83 14.74 -5.37 19.40
C GLY A 83 14.55 -6.60 18.52
N LYS A 84 13.35 -7.18 18.48
CA LYS A 84 13.08 -8.33 17.63
C LYS A 84 12.90 -7.94 16.16
N GLY A 85 13.34 -8.81 15.25
CA GLY A 85 13.13 -8.69 13.82
C GLY A 85 12.91 -10.05 13.17
N VAL A 86 12.57 -10.05 11.89
CA VAL A 86 12.39 -11.27 11.10
C VAL A 86 13.51 -11.37 10.07
N VAL A 87 14.17 -12.53 9.99
CA VAL A 87 15.24 -12.79 9.01
C VAL A 87 14.92 -14.00 8.15
N ALA A 88 15.44 -14.00 6.91
CA ALA A 88 15.28 -15.12 5.99
C ALA A 88 16.20 -16.30 6.33
N LEU A 89 15.66 -17.53 6.35
CA LEU A 89 16.40 -18.77 6.56
C LEU A 89 16.94 -19.39 5.26
N VAL A 90 16.40 -18.94 4.14
CA VAL A 90 16.70 -19.40 2.77
C VAL A 90 16.76 -18.19 1.84
N ASP A 91 17.29 -18.36 0.64
CA ASP A 91 17.14 -17.35 -0.40
C ASP A 91 15.67 -17.32 -0.88
N ILE A 92 15.07 -16.14 -0.92
CA ILE A 92 13.66 -15.93 -1.25
C ILE A 92 13.58 -15.12 -2.55
N PRO A 93 13.09 -15.71 -3.65
CA PRO A 93 12.91 -14.99 -4.91
C PRO A 93 11.83 -13.90 -4.81
N SER A 94 12.00 -12.85 -5.61
CA SER A 94 11.01 -11.77 -5.79
C SER A 94 9.62 -12.32 -6.14
N GLY A 95 8.58 -11.74 -5.54
CA GLY A 95 7.17 -12.15 -5.69
C GLY A 95 6.75 -13.34 -4.84
N THR A 96 7.67 -13.99 -4.12
CA THR A 96 7.33 -15.09 -3.22
C THR A 96 6.46 -14.60 -2.06
N ARG A 97 5.35 -15.29 -1.78
CA ARG A 97 4.60 -15.15 -0.52
C ARG A 97 5.41 -15.76 0.61
N ILE A 98 6.06 -14.90 1.38
CA ILE A 98 6.92 -15.27 2.52
C ILE A 98 6.08 -15.82 3.66
N MET A 99 4.98 -15.13 3.98
CA MET A 99 4.12 -15.47 5.11
C MET A 99 2.67 -15.20 4.81
N LYS A 100 1.79 -15.92 5.50
CA LYS A 100 0.41 -15.52 5.73
C LYS A 100 0.04 -15.84 7.17
N GLU A 101 -0.64 -14.91 7.84
CA GLU A 101 -0.94 -15.06 9.26
C GLU A 101 -2.33 -14.51 9.58
N ALA A 102 -3.09 -15.29 10.36
CA ALA A 102 -4.37 -14.83 10.90
C ALA A 102 -4.12 -13.90 12.09
N PRO A 103 -4.94 -12.85 12.28
CA PRO A 103 -4.75 -11.92 13.39
C PRO A 103 -5.10 -12.57 14.73
N TYR A 104 -4.43 -12.14 15.81
CA TYR A 104 -4.91 -12.42 17.17
C TYR A 104 -6.28 -11.78 17.41
N MET A 105 -6.45 -10.57 16.91
CA MET A 105 -7.65 -9.77 17.06
C MET A 105 -7.69 -8.63 16.05
N VAL A 106 -8.90 -8.17 15.76
CA VAL A 106 -9.19 -7.03 14.88
C VAL A 106 -9.90 -5.97 15.71
N MET A 107 -9.47 -4.70 15.60
CA MET A 107 -10.11 -3.58 16.27
C MET A 107 -10.41 -2.46 15.26
N THR A 108 -11.58 -1.86 15.40
CA THR A 108 -11.90 -0.60 14.71
C THR A 108 -11.31 0.57 15.50
N ALA A 109 -10.70 1.53 14.80
CA ALA A 109 -10.22 2.78 15.37
C ALA A 109 -11.35 3.49 16.15
N GLY A 110 -10.98 4.13 17.26
CA GLY A 110 -11.95 4.77 18.16
C GLY A 110 -11.28 5.38 19.37
N ASN A 111 -12.08 5.70 20.39
CA ASN A 111 -11.56 6.24 21.65
C ASN A 111 -10.60 5.24 22.33
N PRO A 112 -9.40 5.66 22.77
CA PRO A 112 -8.40 4.76 23.34
C PRO A 112 -8.91 3.87 24.47
N SER A 113 -9.67 4.41 25.42
CA SER A 113 -10.18 3.66 26.58
C SER A 113 -11.18 2.58 26.17
N GLU A 114 -12.04 2.86 25.19
CA GLU A 114 -13.01 1.90 24.67
C GLU A 114 -12.33 0.76 23.90
N VAL A 115 -11.33 1.10 23.08
CA VAL A 115 -10.54 0.12 22.33
C VAL A 115 -9.73 -0.75 23.29
N ASP A 116 -9.11 -0.17 24.30
CA ASP A 116 -8.37 -0.89 25.34
C ASP A 116 -9.23 -1.91 26.09
N ALA A 117 -10.46 -1.53 26.46
CA ALA A 117 -11.41 -2.45 27.08
C ALA A 117 -11.79 -3.63 26.16
N LYS A 118 -11.94 -3.37 24.85
CA LYS A 118 -12.20 -4.41 23.84
C LYS A 118 -11.00 -5.35 23.67
N ILE A 119 -9.78 -4.80 23.61
CA ILE A 119 -8.55 -5.58 23.55
C ILE A 119 -8.40 -6.45 24.80
N THR A 120 -8.59 -5.87 25.98
CA THR A 120 -8.54 -6.59 27.26
C THR A 120 -9.50 -7.78 27.26
N LYS A 121 -10.73 -7.59 26.77
CA LYS A 121 -11.70 -8.68 26.62
C LYS A 121 -11.25 -9.73 25.61
N ALA A 122 -10.68 -9.32 24.47
CA ALA A 122 -10.16 -10.25 23.45
C ALA A 122 -9.01 -11.10 23.99
N LEU A 123 -8.09 -10.51 24.76
CA LEU A 123 -6.96 -11.21 25.37
C LEU A 123 -7.38 -12.33 26.34
N VAL A 124 -8.54 -12.20 27.00
CA VAL A 124 -9.08 -13.28 27.85
C VAL A 124 -9.40 -14.53 27.03
N GLY A 125 -9.82 -14.37 25.76
CA GLY A 125 -10.11 -15.47 24.86
C GLY A 125 -8.87 -16.15 24.24
N LEU A 126 -7.70 -15.51 24.33
CA LEU A 126 -6.45 -16.07 23.81
C LEU A 126 -5.83 -17.10 24.76
N SER A 127 -4.95 -17.96 24.21
CA SER A 127 -4.11 -18.85 25.01
C SER A 127 -3.16 -18.04 25.90
N ALA A 128 -2.60 -18.67 26.93
CA ALA A 128 -1.61 -18.01 27.79
C ALA A 128 -0.35 -17.60 27.01
N GLU A 129 0.04 -18.42 26.02
CA GLU A 129 1.17 -18.16 25.13
C GLU A 129 0.90 -16.95 24.23
N ASP A 130 -0.24 -16.93 23.51
CA ASP A 130 -0.61 -15.82 22.62
C ASP A 130 -0.78 -14.50 23.38
N ARG A 131 -1.35 -14.55 24.59
CA ARG A 131 -1.48 -13.38 25.46
C ARG A 131 -0.12 -12.83 25.86
N ALA A 132 0.81 -13.70 26.25
CA ALA A 132 2.18 -13.31 26.59
C ALA A 132 2.92 -12.77 25.34
N ALA A 133 2.69 -13.38 24.17
CA ALA A 133 3.25 -12.93 22.91
C ALA A 133 2.77 -11.50 22.56
N PHE A 134 1.48 -11.22 22.65
CA PHE A 134 0.92 -9.87 22.49
C PHE A 134 1.52 -8.88 23.49
N GLN A 135 1.58 -9.25 24.78
CA GLN A 135 2.12 -8.38 25.83
C GLN A 135 3.63 -8.10 25.67
N SER A 136 4.34 -8.92 24.90
CA SER A 136 5.76 -8.74 24.60
C SER A 136 6.02 -7.95 23.29
N LEU A 137 4.97 -7.46 22.62
CA LEU A 137 5.12 -6.54 21.50
C LEU A 137 5.67 -5.19 21.97
N HIS A 138 6.26 -4.44 21.05
CA HIS A 138 6.84 -3.13 21.36
C HIS A 138 5.76 -2.15 21.82
N ASN A 139 6.05 -1.37 22.87
CA ASN A 139 5.19 -0.27 23.31
C ASN A 139 5.96 1.04 23.22
N ALA A 140 5.64 1.86 22.23
CA ALA A 140 6.28 3.15 22.00
C ALA A 140 5.90 4.19 23.06
N ASP A 141 4.76 4.02 23.75
CA ASP A 141 4.33 4.87 24.87
C ASP A 141 3.94 4.03 26.09
N PRO A 142 4.92 3.53 26.87
CA PRO A 142 4.67 2.80 28.12
C PRO A 142 3.98 3.65 29.19
N SER A 143 3.94 4.98 29.03
CA SER A 143 3.31 5.89 29.98
C SER A 143 1.81 6.07 29.74
N HIS A 144 1.31 5.63 28.57
CA HIS A 144 -0.08 5.76 28.19
C HIS A 144 -1.01 5.01 29.19
N PRO A 145 -2.11 5.63 29.68
CA PRO A 145 -2.99 5.02 30.67
C PRO A 145 -3.73 3.78 30.15
N CYS A 146 -3.86 3.64 28.82
CA CYS A 146 -4.41 2.49 28.13
C CYS A 146 -3.27 1.67 27.51
N ALA A 147 -2.66 0.77 28.28
CA ALA A 147 -1.45 0.06 27.88
C ALA A 147 -1.70 -0.94 26.74
N ASN A 148 -2.84 -1.63 26.73
CA ASN A 148 -3.16 -2.58 25.67
C ASN A 148 -3.45 -1.84 24.36
N PHE A 149 -4.11 -0.69 24.44
CA PHE A 149 -4.28 0.21 23.30
C PHE A 149 -2.93 0.69 22.75
N ALA A 150 -2.00 1.15 23.59
CA ALA A 150 -0.70 1.65 23.14
C ALA A 150 0.13 0.56 22.43
N ILE A 151 0.13 -0.67 22.96
CA ILE A 151 0.72 -1.83 22.29
C ILE A 151 0.03 -2.07 20.94
N PHE A 152 -1.30 -2.11 20.91
CA PHE A 152 -2.04 -2.38 19.68
C PHE A 152 -1.78 -1.31 18.61
N ASP A 153 -1.89 -0.03 18.96
CA ASP A 153 -1.75 1.11 18.06
C ASP A 153 -0.34 1.23 17.44
N GLY A 154 0.69 0.80 18.18
CA GLY A 154 2.07 0.77 17.66
C GLY A 154 2.41 -0.43 16.77
N ASN A 155 1.57 -1.47 16.74
CA ASN A 155 1.88 -2.74 16.05
C ASN A 155 0.82 -3.18 15.04
N ALA A 156 -0.37 -2.59 15.06
CA ALA A 156 -1.46 -3.03 14.21
C ALA A 156 -1.20 -2.69 12.74
N LEU A 157 -1.45 -3.67 11.85
CA LEU A 157 -1.48 -3.43 10.41
C LEU A 157 -2.93 -3.17 9.97
N PRO A 158 -3.15 -2.25 9.01
CA PRO A 158 -4.49 -1.96 8.50
C PRO A 158 -5.03 -3.14 7.67
N LEU A 159 -6.33 -3.42 7.78
CA LEU A 159 -7.00 -4.46 6.98
C LEU A 159 -7.33 -3.94 5.58
N GLY A 160 -6.30 -3.58 4.82
CA GLY A 160 -6.40 -2.96 3.50
C GLY A 160 -6.37 -1.43 3.53
N ALA A 161 -6.23 -0.84 2.34
CA ALA A 161 -6.13 0.61 2.18
C ALA A 161 -7.39 1.32 2.71
N ASN A 162 -7.20 2.34 3.54
CA ASN A 162 -8.27 3.15 4.16
C ASN A 162 -9.22 2.39 5.09
N SER A 163 -8.88 1.16 5.50
CA SER A 163 -9.67 0.42 6.47
C SER A 163 -9.62 1.12 7.83
N PRO A 164 -10.78 1.40 8.47
CA PRO A 164 -10.79 1.89 9.85
C PRO A 164 -10.45 0.78 10.85
N LYS A 165 -10.16 -0.44 10.38
CA LYS A 165 -9.81 -1.59 11.20
C LYS A 165 -8.31 -1.87 11.08
N GLY A 166 -7.69 -2.13 12.22
CA GLY A 166 -6.35 -2.69 12.30
C GLY A 166 -6.38 -4.07 12.95
N ALA A 167 -5.29 -4.82 12.81
CA ALA A 167 -5.09 -6.06 13.52
C ALA A 167 -3.64 -6.30 13.91
N VAL A 168 -3.46 -7.09 14.96
CA VAL A 168 -2.16 -7.52 15.46
C VAL A 168 -1.98 -9.01 15.23
N TYR A 169 -0.74 -9.40 14.94
CA TYR A 169 -0.38 -10.73 14.47
C TYR A 169 0.78 -11.31 15.30
N PRO A 170 0.84 -12.63 15.48
CA PRO A 170 1.92 -13.28 16.24
C PRO A 170 3.33 -12.93 15.77
N THR A 171 3.57 -13.03 14.47
CA THR A 171 4.89 -12.92 13.85
C THR A 171 5.01 -11.63 13.06
N LEU A 172 3.97 -11.22 12.31
CA LEU A 172 4.09 -10.07 11.40
C LEU A 172 4.36 -8.74 12.13
N CYS A 173 3.90 -8.58 13.37
CA CYS A 173 4.20 -7.41 14.21
C CYS A 173 5.68 -7.35 14.65
N ARG A 174 6.51 -8.33 14.30
CA ARG A 174 7.97 -8.32 14.53
C ARG A 174 8.77 -7.86 13.32
N ILE A 175 8.15 -7.63 12.17
CA ILE A 175 8.85 -7.22 10.96
C ILE A 175 9.20 -5.73 11.07
N ASN A 176 10.49 -5.41 11.07
CA ASN A 176 10.94 -4.03 11.22
C ASN A 176 10.71 -3.16 9.97
N HIS A 177 10.88 -1.85 10.17
CA HIS A 177 10.77 -0.86 9.11
C HIS A 177 12.04 -0.71 8.25
N SER A 178 11.85 -0.45 6.96
CA SER A 178 12.82 0.23 6.08
C SER A 178 12.10 1.23 5.17
N CYS A 179 12.73 2.38 4.88
CA CYS A 179 12.21 3.34 3.90
C CYS A 179 12.35 2.85 2.44
N ILE A 180 13.14 1.79 2.22
CA ILE A 180 13.24 1.03 0.97
C ILE A 180 13.03 -0.45 1.36
N PRO A 181 11.79 -0.87 1.61
CA PRO A 181 11.51 -2.20 2.14
C PRO A 181 11.79 -3.28 1.10
N ASN A 182 12.13 -4.48 1.57
CA ASN A 182 12.30 -5.66 0.71
C ASN A 182 11.07 -6.57 0.69
N ALA A 183 10.04 -6.28 1.50
CA ALA A 183 8.75 -6.95 1.48
C ALA A 183 7.57 -5.98 1.59
N HIS A 184 6.39 -6.44 1.18
CA HIS A 184 5.13 -5.71 1.27
C HIS A 184 4.10 -6.55 2.03
N HIS A 185 3.33 -5.89 2.89
CA HIS A 185 2.19 -6.50 3.58
C HIS A 185 0.90 -6.15 2.85
N SER A 186 -0.02 -7.10 2.75
CA SER A 186 -1.35 -6.88 2.22
C SER A 186 -2.37 -7.82 2.87
N TRP A 187 -3.49 -7.24 3.31
CA TRP A 187 -4.64 -7.99 3.80
C TRP A 187 -5.36 -8.68 2.64
N ASN A 188 -5.45 -10.01 2.70
CA ASN A 188 -6.18 -10.80 1.72
C ASN A 188 -7.56 -11.19 2.30
N GLU A 189 -8.61 -10.54 1.83
CA GLU A 189 -9.99 -10.78 2.31
C GLU A 189 -10.49 -12.19 2.00
N ASN A 190 -10.04 -12.82 0.91
CA ASN A 190 -10.45 -14.19 0.57
C ASN A 190 -9.86 -15.22 1.55
N LEU A 191 -8.72 -14.91 2.15
CA LEU A 191 -8.06 -15.76 3.14
C LEU A 191 -8.37 -15.36 4.58
N GLU A 192 -8.90 -14.15 4.80
CA GLU A 192 -8.99 -13.49 6.10
C GLU A 192 -7.65 -13.48 6.85
N MET A 193 -6.57 -13.21 6.11
CA MET A 193 -5.20 -13.23 6.62
C MET A 193 -4.38 -12.07 6.03
N GLU A 194 -3.42 -11.60 6.80
CA GLU A 194 -2.37 -10.73 6.30
C GLU A 194 -1.32 -11.56 5.56
N THR A 195 -0.82 -11.05 4.45
CA THR A 195 0.18 -11.71 3.62
C THR A 195 1.42 -10.84 3.46
N ILE A 196 2.60 -11.46 3.46
CA ILE A 196 3.87 -10.78 3.20
C ILE A 196 4.46 -11.32 1.90
N HIS A 197 4.76 -10.45 0.95
CA HIS A 197 5.38 -10.81 -0.33
C HIS A 197 6.72 -10.11 -0.53
N ALA A 198 7.69 -10.82 -1.10
CA ALA A 198 9.02 -10.28 -1.41
C ALA A 198 8.96 -9.28 -2.58
N LEU A 199 9.45 -8.06 -2.38
CA LEU A 199 9.51 -7.03 -3.43
C LEU A 199 10.71 -7.20 -4.36
N ARG A 200 11.76 -7.86 -3.88
CA ARG A 200 12.99 -8.22 -4.60
C ARG A 200 13.50 -9.55 -4.08
N ASP A 201 14.56 -10.08 -4.66
CA ASP A 201 15.25 -11.22 -4.08
C ASP A 201 15.80 -10.84 -2.70
N ILE A 202 15.62 -11.72 -1.72
CA ILE A 202 16.08 -11.57 -0.34
C ILE A 202 17.04 -12.72 -0.06
N SER A 203 18.25 -12.39 0.35
CA SER A 203 19.28 -13.42 0.61
C SER A 203 19.03 -14.11 1.95
N LYS A 204 19.46 -15.37 2.08
CA LYS A 204 19.52 -16.03 3.39
C LYS A 204 20.29 -15.18 4.41
N GLY A 205 19.71 -15.00 5.59
CA GLY A 205 20.24 -14.20 6.69
C GLY A 205 19.91 -12.71 6.59
N GLU A 206 19.31 -12.25 5.49
CA GLU A 206 18.87 -10.86 5.35
C GLU A 206 17.61 -10.60 6.20
N GLU A 207 17.55 -9.42 6.82
CA GLU A 207 16.36 -8.96 7.55
C GLU A 207 15.22 -8.63 6.58
N ILE A 208 14.04 -9.16 6.86
CA ILE A 208 12.81 -8.85 6.14
C ILE A 208 12.23 -7.57 6.74
N THR A 209 11.93 -6.59 5.89
CA THR A 209 11.44 -5.27 6.31
C THR A 209 10.26 -4.80 5.47
N ILE A 210 9.35 -4.05 6.10
CA ILE A 210 8.19 -3.42 5.45
C ILE A 210 8.22 -1.88 5.61
N GLY A 211 7.42 -1.19 4.80
CA GLY A 211 7.24 0.26 4.93
C GLY A 211 6.16 0.58 5.97
N TYR A 212 6.52 1.14 7.11
CA TYR A 212 5.57 1.68 8.09
C TYR A 212 5.06 3.06 7.64
N PHE A 213 5.98 3.87 7.12
CA PHE A 213 5.72 5.18 6.58
C PHE A 213 6.75 5.46 5.47
N LEU A 214 6.28 5.77 4.25
CA LEU A 214 7.13 5.98 3.08
C LEU A 214 7.07 7.40 2.52
N ASP A 215 6.15 8.23 3.02
CA ASP A 215 5.90 9.56 2.48
C ASP A 215 6.91 10.60 3.00
N GLY A 216 7.15 11.63 2.21
CA GLY A 216 8.01 12.75 2.58
C GLY A 216 9.52 12.47 2.50
N CYS A 217 10.30 13.51 2.80
CA CYS A 217 11.76 13.51 2.83
C CYS A 217 12.34 12.78 4.05
N ARG A 218 13.66 12.56 4.11
CA ARG A 218 14.34 11.85 5.20
C ARG A 218 13.97 12.42 6.57
N ALA A 219 13.96 13.75 6.69
CA ALA A 219 13.66 14.43 7.94
C ALA A 219 12.21 14.18 8.40
N GLU A 220 11.25 14.29 7.48
CA GLU A 220 9.82 14.04 7.75
C GLU A 220 9.58 12.57 8.13
N ARG A 221 10.19 11.63 7.40
CA ARG A 221 10.10 10.20 7.71
C ARG A 221 10.65 9.88 9.09
N ARG A 222 11.85 10.39 9.43
CA ARG A 222 12.44 10.18 10.76
C ARG A 222 11.62 10.82 11.87
N ALA A 223 11.11 12.02 11.67
CA ALA A 223 10.23 12.68 12.64
C ALA A 223 8.95 11.87 12.87
N HIS A 224 8.30 11.39 11.80
CA HIS A 224 7.12 10.55 11.92
C HIS A 224 7.41 9.25 12.69
N LEU A 225 8.48 8.54 12.33
CA LEU A 225 8.84 7.27 12.97
C LEU A 225 9.23 7.45 14.44
N GLN A 226 9.95 8.53 14.76
CA GLN A 226 10.30 8.86 16.14
C GLN A 226 9.04 9.18 16.96
N ASN A 227 8.11 9.96 16.42
CA ASN A 227 6.90 10.37 17.13
C ASN A 227 5.91 9.22 17.33
N LYS A 228 5.74 8.36 16.32
CA LYS A 228 4.73 7.28 16.34
C LYS A 228 5.26 5.97 16.92
N PHE A 229 6.51 5.60 16.60
CA PHE A 229 7.08 4.29 16.93
C PHE A 229 8.27 4.37 17.90
N GLY A 230 8.76 5.57 18.20
CA GLY A 230 9.80 5.79 19.20
C GLY A 230 11.23 5.47 18.74
N PHE A 231 11.51 5.43 17.44
CA PHE A 231 12.85 5.13 16.91
C PHE A 231 13.28 6.06 15.77
N GLU A 232 14.59 6.25 15.64
CA GLU A 232 15.20 6.91 14.48
C GLU A 232 15.59 5.88 13.40
N CYS A 233 15.14 6.10 12.16
CA CYS A 233 15.42 5.19 11.05
C CYS A 233 16.84 5.37 10.50
N ASN A 234 17.58 4.26 10.47
CA ASN A 234 18.95 4.15 9.93
C ASN A 234 19.04 3.12 8.79
N CYS A 235 17.94 2.87 8.07
CA CYS A 235 17.94 2.01 6.88
C CYS A 235 18.86 2.56 5.77
N GLU A 236 19.11 1.76 4.73
CA GLU A 236 19.99 2.12 3.61
C GLU A 236 19.70 3.51 3.03
N ALA A 237 18.42 3.86 2.80
CA ALA A 237 18.07 5.19 2.29
C ALA A 237 18.34 6.32 3.27
N CYS A 238 18.13 6.11 4.58
CA CYS A 238 18.34 7.16 5.58
C CYS A 238 19.83 7.35 5.92
N SER A 239 20.62 6.28 5.80
CA SER A 239 22.06 6.24 6.09
C SER A 239 22.94 6.46 4.86
N ALA A 240 22.36 6.67 3.69
CA ALA A 240 23.09 7.00 2.47
C ALA A 240 23.80 8.36 2.58
N SER A 241 24.71 8.64 1.63
CA SER A 241 25.36 9.95 1.52
C SER A 241 24.33 11.06 1.29
N ASP A 242 24.65 12.29 1.72
CA ASP A 242 23.73 13.42 1.61
C ASP A 242 23.27 13.68 0.16
N ASP A 243 24.14 13.49 -0.83
CA ASP A 243 23.77 13.59 -2.26
C ASP A 243 22.68 12.58 -2.65
N LYS A 244 22.83 11.31 -2.26
CA LYS A 244 21.85 10.25 -2.54
C LYS A 244 20.53 10.49 -1.81
N VAL A 245 20.61 11.02 -0.58
CA VAL A 245 19.43 11.41 0.19
C VAL A 245 18.71 12.56 -0.51
N ALA A 246 19.42 13.58 -0.97
CA ALA A 246 18.83 14.72 -1.67
C ALA A 246 18.12 14.26 -2.96
N GLU A 247 18.73 13.35 -3.73
CA GLU A 247 18.11 12.76 -4.91
C GLU A 247 16.83 11.96 -4.57
N SER A 248 16.86 11.14 -3.52
CA SER A 248 15.70 10.37 -3.04
C SER A 248 14.58 11.28 -2.54
N ASP A 249 14.92 12.30 -1.76
CA ASP A 249 13.96 13.25 -1.22
C ASP A 249 13.30 14.07 -2.33
N GLU A 250 14.06 14.45 -3.37
CA GLU A 250 13.51 15.12 -4.55
C GLU A 250 12.54 14.21 -5.31
N ARG A 251 12.89 12.94 -5.56
CA ARG A 251 11.97 11.98 -6.20
C ARG A 251 10.69 11.81 -5.39
N ARG A 252 10.78 11.61 -4.08
CA ARG A 252 9.62 11.47 -3.18
C ARG A 252 8.76 12.72 -3.15
N ARG A 253 9.35 13.91 -3.16
CA ARG A 253 8.63 15.18 -3.25
C ARG A 253 7.85 15.31 -4.55
N GLN A 254 8.47 14.95 -5.68
CA GLN A 254 7.79 14.97 -6.99
C GLN A 254 6.64 13.96 -7.04
N ILE A 255 6.85 12.73 -6.55
CA ILE A 255 5.79 11.71 -6.44
C ILE A 255 4.61 12.24 -5.64
N ALA A 256 4.86 12.80 -4.44
CA ALA A 256 3.81 13.33 -3.58
C ALA A 256 3.03 14.48 -4.25
N MET A 257 3.74 15.41 -4.89
CA MET A 257 3.14 16.53 -5.61
C MET A 257 2.24 16.08 -6.76
N LEU A 258 2.69 15.11 -7.56
CA LEU A 258 1.93 14.58 -8.70
C LEU A 258 0.72 13.77 -8.22
N ASN A 259 0.87 12.90 -7.22
CA ASN A 259 -0.23 12.13 -6.64
C ASN A 259 -1.34 13.04 -6.10
N ALA A 260 -0.99 14.17 -5.49
CA ALA A 260 -1.96 15.16 -5.03
C ALA A 260 -2.80 15.79 -6.16
N GLN A 261 -2.33 15.74 -7.42
CA GLN A 261 -3.07 16.24 -8.59
C GLN A 261 -3.87 15.16 -9.30
N ILE A 262 -3.32 13.94 -9.41
CA ILE A 262 -3.92 12.81 -10.14
C ILE A 262 -5.32 12.48 -9.60
N GLY A 263 -5.49 12.47 -8.27
CA GLY A 263 -6.76 12.12 -7.62
C GLY A 263 -7.88 13.17 -7.74
N LYS A 264 -7.66 14.34 -8.37
CA LYS A 264 -8.66 15.42 -8.42
C LYS A 264 -9.76 15.13 -9.48
N PRO A 265 -11.04 14.97 -9.10
CA PRO A 265 -12.10 14.56 -10.04
C PRO A 265 -12.27 15.48 -11.26
N LEU A 266 -12.10 16.80 -11.07
CA LEU A 266 -12.18 17.78 -12.15
C LEU A 266 -11.08 17.56 -13.20
N ARG A 267 -9.86 17.22 -12.77
CA ARG A 267 -8.74 16.97 -13.68
C ARG A 267 -8.96 15.66 -14.45
N VAL A 268 -9.36 14.59 -13.75
CA VAL A 268 -9.72 13.30 -14.38
C VAL A 268 -10.78 13.49 -15.46
N GLY A 269 -11.80 14.32 -15.21
CA GLY A 269 -12.87 14.59 -16.18
C GLY A 269 -12.44 15.50 -17.34
N MET A 270 -11.68 16.56 -17.07
CA MET A 270 -11.44 17.63 -18.04
C MET A 270 -10.09 17.53 -18.77
N MET A 271 -9.07 16.98 -18.11
CA MET A 271 -7.67 16.98 -18.54
C MET A 271 -7.05 15.57 -18.48
N PRO A 272 -7.70 14.53 -19.04
CA PRO A 272 -7.25 13.16 -18.80
C PRO A 272 -5.93 12.81 -19.49
N ALA A 273 -5.54 13.51 -20.57
CA ALA A 273 -4.23 13.30 -21.18
C ALA A 273 -3.11 13.76 -20.24
N ASP A 274 -3.26 14.95 -19.63
CA ASP A 274 -2.30 15.50 -18.69
C ASP A 274 -2.18 14.62 -17.44
N VAL A 275 -3.31 14.13 -16.91
CA VAL A 275 -3.30 13.18 -15.78
C VAL A 275 -2.59 11.87 -16.13
N LEU A 276 -2.76 11.34 -17.33
CA LEU A 276 -2.06 10.11 -17.76
C LEU A 276 -0.55 10.34 -17.94
N GLU A 277 -0.14 11.51 -18.41
CA GLU A 277 1.27 11.88 -18.50
C GLU A 277 1.90 12.01 -17.11
N GLU A 278 1.19 12.64 -16.16
CA GLU A 278 1.59 12.70 -14.75
C GLU A 278 1.71 11.31 -14.13
N CYS A 279 0.77 10.40 -14.40
CA CYS A 279 0.85 9.00 -13.95
C CYS A 279 2.09 8.29 -14.52
N ALA A 280 2.42 8.51 -15.80
CA ALA A 280 3.60 7.93 -16.42
C ALA A 280 4.90 8.42 -15.77
N VAL A 281 4.97 9.72 -15.44
CA VAL A 281 6.11 10.30 -14.70
C VAL A 281 6.22 9.67 -13.30
N VAL A 282 5.11 9.53 -12.58
CA VAL A 282 5.10 8.87 -11.25
C VAL A 282 5.59 7.43 -11.35
N LEU A 283 5.18 6.66 -12.36
CA LEU A 283 5.66 5.29 -12.56
C LEU A 283 7.19 5.23 -12.74
N CYS A 284 7.77 6.15 -13.50
CA CYS A 284 9.23 6.23 -13.66
C CYS A 284 9.93 6.57 -12.32
N LEU A 285 9.43 7.57 -11.61
CA LEU A 285 9.99 7.98 -10.31
C LEU A 285 9.90 6.86 -9.27
N LEU A 286 8.79 6.12 -9.24
CA LEU A 286 8.60 4.96 -8.36
C LEU A 286 9.56 3.83 -8.69
N GLU A 287 9.82 3.56 -9.97
CA GLU A 287 10.78 2.55 -10.40
C GLU A 287 12.20 2.90 -9.95
N GLU A 288 12.61 4.17 -10.10
CA GLU A 288 13.92 4.64 -9.66
C GLU A 288 14.09 4.60 -8.13
N GLU A 289 13.03 4.94 -7.39
CA GLU A 289 13.09 5.03 -5.92
C GLU A 289 12.91 3.67 -5.22
N TYR A 290 11.97 2.84 -5.69
CA TYR A 290 11.55 1.62 -4.99
C TYR A 290 11.71 0.35 -5.83
N GLY A 291 12.11 0.47 -7.09
CA GLY A 291 12.17 -0.64 -8.03
C GLY A 291 10.84 -0.94 -8.72
N LYS A 292 10.83 -2.02 -9.52
CA LYS A 292 9.71 -2.40 -10.38
C LYS A 292 8.61 -3.15 -9.64
N ASP A 293 7.40 -3.01 -10.16
CA ASP A 293 6.23 -3.80 -9.80
C ASP A 293 5.90 -3.74 -8.30
N THR A 294 5.92 -2.53 -7.74
CA THR A 294 5.57 -2.27 -6.33
C THR A 294 4.07 -2.05 -6.16
N ALA A 295 3.59 -2.08 -4.92
CA ALA A 295 2.20 -1.71 -4.59
C ALA A 295 1.89 -0.25 -4.97
N LEU A 296 2.86 0.66 -4.84
CA LEU A 296 2.71 2.05 -5.28
C LEU A 296 2.51 2.13 -6.80
N ALA A 297 3.30 1.37 -7.57
CA ALA A 297 3.12 1.29 -9.02
C ALA A 297 1.76 0.68 -9.39
N ALA A 298 1.30 -0.34 -8.65
CA ALA A 298 -0.03 -0.92 -8.84
C ALA A 298 -1.14 0.13 -8.68
N SER A 299 -1.05 0.99 -7.65
CA SER A 299 -1.97 2.10 -7.43
C SER A 299 -1.93 3.12 -8.57
N THR A 300 -0.75 3.54 -9.04
CA THR A 300 -0.64 4.49 -10.16
C THR A 300 -1.16 3.91 -11.49
N TYR A 301 -0.97 2.61 -11.73
CA TYR A 301 -1.61 1.93 -12.86
C TYR A 301 -3.14 1.91 -12.70
N TYR A 302 -3.65 1.72 -11.49
CA TYR A 302 -5.08 1.77 -11.23
C TYR A 302 -5.66 3.17 -11.45
N ASP A 303 -4.98 4.23 -11.02
CA ASP A 303 -5.38 5.62 -11.32
C ASP A 303 -5.46 5.86 -12.83
N SER A 304 -4.43 5.40 -13.56
CA SER A 304 -4.39 5.48 -15.03
C SER A 304 -5.56 4.72 -15.67
N PHE A 305 -5.88 3.54 -15.13
CA PHE A 305 -7.03 2.74 -15.55
C PHE A 305 -8.34 3.48 -15.31
N GLN A 306 -8.55 4.06 -14.12
CA GLN A 306 -9.77 4.80 -13.79
C GLN A 306 -9.98 5.98 -14.73
N VAL A 307 -8.92 6.72 -15.05
CA VAL A 307 -8.96 7.79 -16.06
C VAL A 307 -9.44 7.23 -17.40
N ALA A 308 -8.79 6.17 -17.91
CA ALA A 308 -9.18 5.58 -19.19
C ALA A 308 -10.60 5.00 -19.20
N ALA A 309 -11.02 4.33 -18.11
CA ALA A 309 -12.34 3.74 -17.94
C ALA A 309 -13.44 4.81 -17.96
N CYS A 310 -13.26 5.92 -17.23
CA CYS A 310 -14.22 7.03 -17.18
C CYS A 310 -14.48 7.69 -18.54
N HIS A 311 -13.53 7.60 -19.49
CA HIS A 311 -13.66 8.11 -20.86
C HIS A 311 -13.98 7.00 -21.89
N GLY A 312 -14.27 5.77 -21.45
CA GLY A 312 -14.59 4.64 -22.31
C GLY A 312 -13.45 4.30 -23.30
N TYR A 313 -12.20 4.53 -22.90
CA TYR A 313 -11.01 4.32 -23.71
C TYR A 313 -10.46 2.90 -23.49
N ALA A 314 -11.09 1.92 -24.16
CA ALA A 314 -10.82 0.50 -23.94
C ALA A 314 -9.35 0.07 -24.12
N PRO A 315 -8.62 0.47 -25.18
CA PRO A 315 -7.22 0.06 -25.33
C PRO A 315 -6.35 0.50 -24.16
N GLY A 316 -6.46 1.76 -23.72
CA GLY A 316 -5.71 2.27 -22.57
C GLY A 316 -6.13 1.59 -21.27
N ALA A 317 -7.43 1.46 -21.03
CA ALA A 317 -7.94 0.81 -19.82
C ALA A 317 -7.42 -0.64 -19.69
N LYS A 318 -7.42 -1.43 -20.76
CA LYS A 318 -6.85 -2.79 -20.74
C LYS A 318 -5.36 -2.79 -20.43
N THR A 319 -4.58 -1.88 -21.03
CA THR A 319 -3.14 -1.77 -20.77
C THR A 319 -2.87 -1.42 -19.31
N PHE A 320 -3.55 -0.42 -18.77
CA PHE A 320 -3.34 0.02 -17.39
C PHE A 320 -3.82 -1.02 -16.37
N ALA A 321 -4.97 -1.64 -16.59
CA ALA A 321 -5.46 -2.74 -15.74
C ALA A 321 -4.48 -3.93 -15.74
N ARG A 322 -3.87 -4.27 -16.89
CA ARG A 322 -2.84 -5.31 -16.96
C ARG A 322 -1.56 -4.93 -16.20
N GLY A 323 -1.15 -3.67 -16.25
CA GLY A 323 -0.04 -3.14 -15.46
C GLY A 323 -0.32 -3.26 -13.96
N ALA A 324 -1.51 -2.85 -13.52
CA ALA A 324 -1.95 -3.00 -12.13
C ALA A 324 -1.98 -4.48 -11.72
N TYR A 325 -2.59 -5.35 -12.54
CA TYR A 325 -2.64 -6.80 -12.31
C TYR A 325 -1.23 -7.39 -12.13
N ARG A 326 -0.29 -7.10 -13.04
CA ARG A 326 1.11 -7.57 -12.95
C ARG A 326 1.75 -7.19 -11.62
N CYS A 327 1.61 -5.93 -11.21
CA CYS A 327 2.17 -5.45 -9.94
C CYS A 327 1.49 -6.14 -8.75
N ARG A 328 0.16 -6.27 -8.76
CA ARG A 328 -0.60 -6.90 -7.67
C ARG A 328 -0.32 -8.40 -7.53
N VAL A 329 -0.16 -9.14 -8.62
CA VAL A 329 0.27 -10.55 -8.55
C VAL A 329 1.57 -10.70 -7.76
N LYS A 330 2.53 -9.78 -7.96
CA LYS A 330 3.81 -9.81 -7.24
C LYS A 330 3.67 -9.48 -5.75
N VAL A 331 2.83 -8.50 -5.39
CA VAL A 331 2.79 -7.95 -4.01
C VAL A 331 1.62 -8.45 -3.16
N GLU A 332 0.63 -9.12 -3.77
CA GLU A 332 -0.59 -9.63 -3.11
C GLU A 332 -0.89 -11.10 -3.47
N GLY A 333 -0.41 -11.58 -4.62
CA GLY A 333 -0.70 -12.91 -5.15
C GLY A 333 -2.01 -13.00 -5.96
N GLU A 334 -2.14 -14.05 -6.77
CA GLU A 334 -3.27 -14.27 -7.69
C GLU A 334 -4.64 -14.44 -7.00
N ASP A 335 -4.65 -14.78 -5.70
CA ASP A 335 -5.85 -15.03 -4.90
C ASP A 335 -6.36 -13.78 -4.15
N SER A 336 -5.68 -12.63 -4.27
CA SER A 336 -6.16 -11.36 -3.70
C SER A 336 -7.39 -10.84 -4.47
N PRO A 337 -8.46 -10.36 -3.78
CA PRO A 337 -9.63 -9.79 -4.45
C PRO A 337 -9.30 -8.69 -5.46
N GLU A 338 -8.38 -7.78 -5.13
CA GLU A 338 -7.97 -6.71 -6.04
C GLU A 338 -7.18 -7.23 -7.24
N THR A 339 -6.37 -8.26 -7.04
CA THR A 339 -5.64 -8.91 -8.14
C THR A 339 -6.61 -9.56 -9.13
N ILE A 340 -7.62 -10.27 -8.62
CA ILE A 340 -8.69 -10.88 -9.43
C ILE A 340 -9.46 -9.79 -10.18
N ARG A 341 -9.89 -8.70 -9.51
CA ARG A 341 -10.58 -7.57 -10.15
C ARG A 341 -9.75 -6.96 -11.28
N MET A 342 -8.46 -6.71 -11.06
CA MET A 342 -7.60 -6.11 -12.09
C MET A 342 -7.42 -7.04 -13.29
N LYS A 343 -7.39 -8.36 -13.06
CA LYS A 343 -7.38 -9.35 -14.13
C LYS A 343 -8.65 -9.25 -14.99
N GLU A 344 -9.82 -9.24 -14.36
CA GLU A 344 -11.11 -9.10 -15.04
C GLU A 344 -11.18 -7.80 -15.85
N PHE A 345 -10.77 -6.67 -15.27
CA PHE A 345 -10.74 -5.39 -15.99
C PHE A 345 -9.72 -5.35 -17.15
N SER A 346 -8.64 -6.12 -17.05
CA SER A 346 -7.68 -6.25 -18.16
C SER A 346 -8.26 -6.99 -19.37
N GLU A 347 -9.25 -7.85 -19.13
CA GLU A 347 -10.00 -8.60 -20.15
C GLU A 347 -11.18 -7.78 -20.67
N ASP A 348 -12.01 -7.25 -19.76
CA ASP A 348 -13.15 -6.39 -20.02
C ASP A 348 -13.21 -5.18 -19.05
N PRO A 349 -12.68 -4.01 -19.46
CA PRO A 349 -12.69 -2.82 -18.61
C PRO A 349 -14.08 -2.19 -18.47
N SER A 350 -15.08 -2.62 -19.27
CA SER A 350 -16.44 -2.10 -19.17
C SER A 350 -17.21 -2.59 -17.95
N LEU A 351 -16.67 -3.60 -17.27
CA LEU A 351 -17.16 -4.06 -15.96
C LEU A 351 -16.96 -3.03 -14.85
N HIS A 352 -16.07 -2.05 -15.03
CA HIS A 352 -15.85 -1.00 -14.05
C HIS A 352 -17.09 -0.08 -13.94
N PRO A 353 -17.62 0.20 -12.73
CA PRO A 353 -18.85 0.98 -12.55
C PRO A 353 -18.84 2.37 -13.17
N ALA A 354 -17.65 2.98 -13.30
CA ALA A 354 -17.47 4.30 -13.90
C ALA A 354 -17.23 4.26 -15.42
N TRP A 355 -17.55 3.18 -16.12
CA TRP A 355 -17.28 3.08 -17.56
C TRP A 355 -18.02 4.12 -18.42
N ASP A 356 -17.27 4.87 -19.25
CA ASP A 356 -17.77 5.89 -20.22
C ASP A 356 -18.72 6.96 -19.63
N ILE A 357 -18.50 7.37 -18.38
CA ILE A 357 -19.32 8.39 -17.73
C ILE A 357 -19.09 9.82 -18.26
N PHE A 358 -18.03 10.07 -19.05
CA PHE A 358 -17.71 11.37 -19.65
C PHE A 358 -18.01 11.51 -21.15
#